data_AF-A0A8H8DLU0-F1
#
_entry.id   AF-A0A8H8DLU0-F1
#
_cell.length_a   1.000
_cell.length_b   1.000
_cell.length_c   1.000
_cell.angle_alpha   90.00
_cell.angle_beta   90.00
_cell.angle_gamma   90.00
#
_symmetry.space_group_name_H-M   'P 1'
#
loop_
_entity.id
_entity.type
_entity.pdbx_description
1 polymer ?
#
loop_
_entity_poly.entity_id
_entity_poly.type
_entity_poly.pdbx_seq_one_letter_code
_entity_poly.pdbx_strand_id
1 'polypeptide(L)'
;MLRAYPQALVKQLNLPQHQRFTGSDIYAQFNSAAKFHFPGDPTPMAAGQSDFLFVVLHEMIHGLGFTSSWDDYVNQAPSALTPGISGASTREGFVFSGFVENAFDRFLVETATNAPVSARTAALNKIFSGPSTTFASLQAFTTAVQASDIFKTNAGEMFRLSTTAQSLAFVTAGKQKLSLETSLSPYQPGSSVSHADLKTFSDTRFRVDPGVSLADAVQKGEGGPLGPTLLGVLESLGYATKANPNPIFRVRSSANPTAAPGRRLTLAALVFVILAGSFLFSP
;
A
#
# COMPACT_ATOMS: atom_id res chain seq x y z
N MET A 1 11.08 10.38 -8.59
CA MET A 1 10.58 9.34 -7.67
C MET A 1 9.62 8.46 -8.46
N LEU A 2 9.81 7.14 -8.40
CA LEU A 2 9.02 6.17 -9.13
C LEU A 2 7.86 5.70 -8.25
N ARG A 3 6.67 5.48 -8.85
CA ARG A 3 5.51 4.93 -8.17
C ARG A 3 4.85 3.84 -8.99
N ALA A 4 4.44 2.77 -8.31
CA ALA A 4 3.60 1.72 -8.82
C ALA A 4 2.12 2.11 -8.64
N TYR A 5 1.32 1.86 -9.66
CA TYR A 5 -0.12 2.10 -9.64
C TYR A 5 -0.86 0.78 -9.88
N PRO A 6 -1.99 0.54 -9.19
CA PRO A 6 -2.86 -0.59 -9.50
C PRO A 6 -3.29 -0.56 -10.96
N GLN A 7 -3.28 -1.71 -11.62
CA GLN A 7 -3.72 -1.82 -13.01
C GLN A 7 -5.16 -1.30 -13.21
N ALA A 8 -6.06 -1.63 -12.27
CA ALA A 8 -7.44 -1.15 -12.26
C ALA A 8 -7.53 0.38 -12.32
N LEU A 9 -6.68 1.08 -11.55
CA LEU A 9 -6.62 2.54 -11.58
C LEU A 9 -6.09 3.05 -12.91
N VAL A 10 -4.97 2.49 -13.41
CA VAL A 10 -4.34 2.94 -14.67
C VAL A 10 -5.31 2.88 -15.85
N LYS A 11 -6.17 1.86 -15.91
CA LYS A 11 -7.22 1.72 -16.93
C LYS A 11 -8.24 2.87 -16.92
N GLN A 12 -8.53 3.46 -15.76
CA GLN A 12 -9.47 4.58 -15.64
C GLN A 12 -8.89 5.92 -16.08
N LEU A 13 -7.56 6.03 -16.13
CA LEU A 13 -6.87 7.30 -16.38
C LEU A 13 -6.73 7.67 -17.85
N ASN A 14 -7.14 6.77 -18.76
CA ASN A 14 -7.06 6.94 -20.21
C ASN A 14 -5.70 7.52 -20.67
N LEU A 15 -4.61 7.01 -20.10
CA LEU A 15 -3.28 7.51 -20.39
C LEU A 15 -2.89 7.18 -21.84
N PRO A 16 -2.26 8.11 -22.58
CA PRO A 16 -1.87 7.87 -23.97
C PRO A 16 -0.80 6.77 -24.11
N GLN A 17 -0.07 6.48 -23.03
CA GLN A 17 0.93 5.42 -22.95
C GLN A 17 0.87 4.74 -21.58
N HIS A 18 0.86 3.42 -21.59
CA HIS A 18 0.95 2.57 -20.41
C HIS A 18 1.57 1.22 -20.80
N GLN A 19 2.07 0.46 -19.81
CA GLN A 19 2.48 -0.93 -20.04
C GLN A 19 1.28 -1.79 -20.48
N ARG A 20 1.56 -2.88 -21.18
CA ARG A 20 0.51 -3.85 -21.54
C ARG A 20 -0.12 -4.41 -20.26
N PHE A 21 -1.44 -4.36 -20.20
CA PHE A 21 -2.18 -4.93 -19.08
C PHE A 21 -2.15 -6.46 -19.10
N THR A 22 -2.14 -7.06 -17.92
CA THR A 22 -2.36 -8.49 -17.73
C THR A 22 -3.84 -8.86 -17.88
N GLY A 23 -4.15 -10.16 -17.87
CA GLY A 23 -5.53 -10.65 -17.98
C GLY A 23 -6.43 -10.34 -16.79
N SER A 24 -5.85 -10.10 -15.61
CA SER A 24 -6.58 -9.84 -14.36
C SER A 24 -6.04 -8.61 -13.67
N ASP A 25 -6.93 -7.79 -13.10
CA ASP A 25 -6.54 -6.55 -12.40
C ASP A 25 -6.12 -6.78 -10.94
N ILE A 26 -6.76 -7.73 -10.27
CA ILE A 26 -6.59 -8.01 -8.84
C ILE A 26 -6.48 -9.53 -8.66
N TYR A 27 -5.53 -9.97 -7.83
CA TYR A 27 -5.46 -11.34 -7.33
C TYR A 27 -5.60 -11.32 -5.81
N ALA A 28 -6.59 -12.05 -5.32
CA ALA A 28 -6.79 -12.31 -3.89
C ALA A 28 -6.75 -13.82 -3.66
N GLN A 29 -6.09 -14.25 -2.59
CA GLN A 29 -6.03 -15.63 -2.16
C GLN A 29 -6.75 -15.76 -0.82
N PHE A 30 -7.58 -16.79 -0.66
CA PHE A 30 -8.32 -17.02 0.58
C PHE A 30 -7.93 -18.38 1.16
N ASN A 31 -7.52 -18.42 2.41
CA ASN A 31 -7.18 -19.66 3.10
C ASN A 31 -8.44 -20.52 3.35
N SER A 32 -8.53 -21.69 2.73
CA SER A 32 -9.67 -22.61 2.90
C SER A 32 -9.82 -23.16 4.33
N ALA A 33 -8.79 -23.04 5.18
CA ALA A 33 -8.86 -23.44 6.58
C ALA A 33 -9.46 -22.35 7.50
N ALA A 34 -9.65 -21.13 7.01
CA ALA A 34 -10.30 -20.07 7.79
C ALA A 34 -11.79 -20.37 7.98
N LYS A 35 -12.32 -19.93 9.13
CA LYS A 35 -13.73 -20.13 9.50
C LYS A 35 -14.60 -19.08 8.83
N PHE A 36 -14.87 -19.27 7.56
CA PHE A 36 -15.77 -18.38 6.83
C PHE A 36 -17.25 -18.73 7.08
N HIS A 37 -18.08 -17.71 7.03
CA HIS A 37 -19.52 -17.81 6.84
C HIS A 37 -19.87 -17.26 5.46
N PHE A 38 -20.63 -18.02 4.69
CA PHE A 38 -20.95 -17.66 3.32
C PHE A 38 -22.37 -17.09 3.21
N PRO A 39 -22.60 -16.09 2.34
CA PRO A 39 -23.95 -15.65 2.02
C PRO A 39 -24.82 -16.83 1.55
N GLY A 40 -25.92 -17.08 2.27
CA GLY A 40 -26.85 -18.18 1.97
C GLY A 40 -26.65 -19.44 2.79
N ASP A 41 -25.66 -19.47 3.70
CA ASP A 41 -25.57 -20.54 4.71
C ASP A 41 -26.89 -20.60 5.53
N PRO A 42 -27.38 -21.81 5.87
CA PRO A 42 -28.67 -21.98 6.52
C PRO A 42 -28.67 -21.59 8.01
N THR A 43 -27.48 -21.43 8.60
CA THR A 43 -27.29 -21.08 10.00
C THR A 43 -26.77 -19.65 10.12
N PRO A 44 -27.20 -18.87 11.12
CA PRO A 44 -26.61 -17.57 11.41
C PRO A 44 -25.09 -17.67 11.64
N MET A 45 -24.38 -16.61 11.30
CA MET A 45 -22.94 -16.52 11.53
C MET A 45 -22.58 -16.65 13.00
N ALA A 46 -21.64 -17.53 13.32
CA ALA A 46 -21.09 -17.65 14.67
C ALA A 46 -20.09 -16.53 14.99
N ALA A 47 -19.92 -16.21 16.28
CA ALA A 47 -19.00 -15.15 16.73
C ALA A 47 -17.53 -15.34 16.31
N GLY A 48 -17.11 -16.59 16.05
CA GLY A 48 -15.77 -16.92 15.59
C GLY A 48 -15.62 -17.06 14.07
N GLN A 49 -16.67 -16.78 13.30
CA GLN A 49 -16.62 -16.82 11.83
C GLN A 49 -16.44 -15.42 11.25
N SER A 50 -15.76 -15.33 10.11
CA SER A 50 -15.68 -14.11 9.30
C SER A 50 -16.66 -14.20 8.13
N ASP A 51 -17.40 -13.12 7.86
CA ASP A 51 -18.25 -13.03 6.67
C ASP A 51 -17.35 -13.04 5.42
N PHE A 52 -17.48 -14.07 4.58
CA PHE A 52 -16.63 -14.24 3.40
C PHE A 52 -16.79 -13.11 2.39
N LEU A 53 -18.01 -12.60 2.17
CA LEU A 53 -18.24 -11.49 1.26
C LEU A 53 -17.57 -10.22 1.79
N PHE A 54 -17.59 -10.05 3.11
CA PHE A 54 -16.90 -8.94 3.74
C PHE A 54 -15.37 -9.04 3.54
N VAL A 55 -14.78 -10.24 3.71
CA VAL A 55 -13.37 -10.48 3.42
C VAL A 55 -13.06 -10.20 1.95
N VAL A 56 -13.87 -10.70 0.99
CA VAL A 56 -13.69 -10.42 -0.44
C VAL A 56 -13.67 -8.92 -0.73
N LEU A 57 -14.57 -8.15 -0.12
CA LEU A 57 -14.61 -6.70 -0.28
C LEU A 57 -13.35 -6.02 0.26
N HIS A 58 -12.89 -6.44 1.45
CA HIS A 58 -11.66 -5.95 2.07
C HIS A 58 -10.45 -6.17 1.16
N GLU A 59 -10.29 -7.39 0.62
CA GLU A 59 -9.20 -7.70 -0.32
C GLU A 59 -9.33 -6.95 -1.65
N MET A 60 -10.55 -6.73 -2.13
CA MET A 60 -10.78 -5.93 -3.33
C MET A 60 -10.27 -4.50 -3.13
N ILE A 61 -10.46 -3.91 -1.95
CA ILE A 61 -10.00 -2.56 -1.64
C ILE A 61 -8.46 -2.48 -1.57
N HIS A 62 -7.80 -3.48 -1.01
CA HIS A 62 -6.35 -3.61 -1.13
C HIS A 62 -5.92 -3.68 -2.61
N GLY A 63 -6.65 -4.45 -3.44
CA GLY A 63 -6.37 -4.58 -4.87
C GLY A 63 -6.58 -3.28 -5.65
N LEU A 64 -7.49 -2.42 -5.17
CA LEU A 64 -7.68 -1.07 -5.70
C LEU A 64 -6.58 -0.09 -5.23
N GLY A 65 -5.66 -0.50 -4.36
CA GLY A 65 -4.47 0.28 -4.01
C GLY A 65 -4.50 0.91 -2.62
N PHE A 66 -5.39 0.47 -1.72
CA PHE A 66 -5.23 0.75 -0.29
C PHE A 66 -4.11 -0.15 0.25
N THR A 67 -2.84 0.16 -0.06
CA THR A 67 -1.71 -0.66 0.39
C THR A 67 -0.41 0.14 0.30
N SER A 68 0.36 0.12 1.38
CA SER A 68 1.67 0.74 1.44
C SER A 68 2.72 -0.19 0.82
N SER A 69 3.74 0.39 0.17
CA SER A 69 4.91 -0.38 -0.27
C SER A 69 6.01 -0.46 0.79
N TRP A 70 5.82 0.16 1.96
CA TRP A 70 6.82 0.16 3.01
C TRP A 70 6.82 -1.17 3.76
N ASP A 71 7.91 -1.91 3.64
CA ASP A 71 8.15 -3.15 4.38
C ASP A 71 9.65 -3.37 4.61
N ASP A 72 10.01 -4.41 5.36
CA ASP A 72 11.41 -4.82 5.50
C ASP A 72 11.81 -5.78 4.37
N TYR A 73 12.46 -5.22 3.34
CA TYR A 73 12.92 -5.98 2.17
C TYR A 73 14.40 -6.41 2.25
N VAL A 74 15.13 -5.97 3.27
CA VAL A 74 16.60 -6.13 3.32
C VAL A 74 17.08 -6.90 4.53
N ASN A 75 16.25 -7.06 5.57
CA ASN A 75 16.55 -7.86 6.75
C ASN A 75 15.75 -9.16 6.78
N GLN A 76 16.24 -10.14 7.54
CA GLN A 76 15.52 -11.41 7.76
C GLN A 76 14.36 -11.27 8.75
N ALA A 77 14.45 -10.30 9.66
CA ALA A 77 13.43 -9.96 10.62
C ALA A 77 13.19 -8.44 10.56
N PRO A 78 11.93 -7.98 10.68
CA PRO A 78 11.62 -6.56 10.59
C PRO A 78 12.38 -5.71 11.62
N SER A 79 13.19 -4.77 11.13
CA SER A 79 13.95 -3.83 11.95
C SER A 79 14.17 -2.47 11.26
N ALA A 80 13.91 -2.38 9.95
CA ALA A 80 13.98 -1.15 9.18
C ALA A 80 13.07 -1.27 7.94
N LEU A 81 12.30 -0.23 7.61
CA LEU A 81 11.37 -0.30 6.48
C LEU A 81 11.86 0.54 5.31
N THR A 82 11.71 0.01 4.10
CA THR A 82 11.94 0.73 2.85
C THR A 82 10.74 0.56 1.92
N PRO A 83 10.52 1.46 0.95
CA PRO A 83 9.58 1.17 -0.14
C PRO A 83 10.06 -0.04 -0.94
N GLY A 84 9.21 -0.55 -1.83
CA GLY A 84 9.55 -1.66 -2.72
C GLY A 84 10.86 -1.43 -3.50
N ILE A 85 11.62 -2.48 -3.72
CA ILE A 85 12.92 -2.39 -4.41
C ILE A 85 12.73 -2.67 -5.90
N SER A 86 13.04 -1.67 -6.74
CA SER A 86 13.13 -1.88 -8.18
C SER A 86 14.57 -2.19 -8.58
N GLY A 87 14.74 -3.33 -9.25
CA GLY A 87 16.01 -3.74 -9.83
C GLY A 87 15.84 -5.05 -10.60
N ALA A 88 16.91 -5.48 -11.25
CA ALA A 88 16.91 -6.71 -12.02
C ALA A 88 18.20 -7.49 -11.78
N SER A 89 18.08 -8.80 -11.65
CA SER A 89 19.22 -9.70 -11.73
C SER A 89 19.62 -9.88 -13.20
N THR A 90 20.90 -9.66 -13.47
CA THR A 90 21.54 -9.73 -14.79
C THR A 90 22.72 -10.71 -14.72
N ARG A 91 23.40 -10.96 -15.84
CA ARG A 91 24.63 -11.79 -15.82
C ARG A 91 25.76 -11.10 -15.06
N GLU A 92 25.72 -9.77 -15.01
CA GLU A 92 26.70 -8.90 -14.41
C GLU A 92 26.44 -8.64 -12.90
N GLY A 93 25.34 -9.19 -12.37
CA GLY A 93 24.92 -9.03 -10.97
C GLY A 93 23.55 -8.37 -10.85
N PHE A 94 23.30 -7.67 -9.74
CA PHE A 94 22.03 -6.99 -9.47
C PHE A 94 22.11 -5.51 -9.84
N VAL A 95 21.22 -5.05 -10.71
CA VAL A 95 21.13 -3.65 -11.13
C VAL A 95 19.98 -2.97 -10.38
N PHE A 96 20.32 -2.12 -9.41
CA PHE A 96 19.37 -1.35 -8.64
C PHE A 96 18.86 -0.15 -9.44
N SER A 97 17.54 0.01 -9.52
CA SER A 97 16.86 1.08 -10.27
C SER A 97 16.15 2.10 -9.38
N GLY A 98 16.04 1.84 -8.07
CA GLY A 98 15.46 2.76 -7.10
C GLY A 98 14.48 2.09 -6.14
N PHE A 99 14.19 2.77 -5.04
CA PHE A 99 13.04 2.46 -4.19
C PHE A 99 11.77 3.04 -4.82
N VAL A 100 10.70 2.25 -4.82
CA VAL A 100 9.45 2.49 -5.50
C VAL A 100 8.31 2.48 -4.49
N GLU A 101 7.56 3.57 -4.50
CA GLU A 101 6.36 3.71 -3.69
C GLU A 101 5.13 3.13 -4.39
N ASN A 102 4.13 2.71 -3.63
CA ASN A 102 2.77 2.55 -4.16
C ASN A 102 2.10 3.92 -4.33
N ALA A 103 1.05 3.99 -5.13
CA ALA A 103 0.25 5.21 -5.30
C ALA A 103 -0.27 5.76 -3.95
N PHE A 104 -0.59 4.86 -3.02
CA PHE A 104 -1.00 5.13 -1.65
C PHE A 104 0.01 5.97 -0.87
N ASP A 105 1.30 5.63 -0.97
CA ASP A 105 2.39 6.21 -0.17
C ASP A 105 2.56 7.71 -0.38
N ARG A 106 2.13 8.20 -1.56
CA ARG A 106 2.14 9.63 -1.90
C ARG A 106 1.35 10.49 -0.91
N PHE A 107 0.33 9.91 -0.30
CA PHE A 107 -0.60 10.61 0.59
C PHE A 107 -0.25 10.43 2.07
N LEU A 108 0.81 9.67 2.37
CA LEU A 108 1.22 9.41 3.73
C LEU A 108 2.00 10.58 4.30
N VAL A 109 1.65 10.91 5.53
CA VAL A 109 2.32 11.94 6.33
C VAL A 109 2.59 11.41 7.73
N GLU A 110 3.64 11.94 8.34
CA GLU A 110 3.83 11.88 9.77
C GLU A 110 2.77 12.74 10.47
N THR A 111 2.03 12.18 11.41
CA THR A 111 0.92 12.86 12.06
C THR A 111 1.38 14.11 12.81
N ALA A 112 2.52 14.03 13.51
CA ALA A 112 3.04 15.09 14.37
C ALA A 112 3.54 16.31 13.58
N THR A 113 4.14 16.11 12.42
CA THR A 113 4.85 17.15 11.66
C THR A 113 4.15 17.52 10.34
N ASN A 114 3.22 16.67 9.87
CA ASN A 114 2.72 16.68 8.48
C ASN A 114 3.82 16.48 7.43
N ALA A 115 5.00 16.02 7.82
CA ALA A 115 6.06 15.73 6.86
C ALA A 115 5.61 14.59 5.94
N PRO A 116 5.74 14.74 4.61
CA PRO A 116 5.38 13.68 3.68
C PRO A 116 6.35 12.50 3.84
N VAL A 117 5.82 11.30 3.97
CA VAL A 117 6.63 10.07 4.07
C VAL A 117 7.52 9.91 2.83
N SER A 118 7.08 10.39 1.66
CA SER A 118 7.91 10.41 0.44
C SER A 118 9.23 11.17 0.56
N ALA A 119 9.41 12.07 1.53
CA ALA A 119 10.71 12.67 1.78
C ALA A 119 11.76 11.62 2.15
N ARG A 120 11.35 10.55 2.85
CA ARG A 120 12.21 9.42 3.25
C ARG A 120 12.58 8.56 2.05
N THR A 121 11.62 8.25 1.18
CA THR A 121 11.88 7.59 -0.12
C THR A 121 12.88 8.39 -0.97
N ALA A 122 12.76 9.73 -0.98
CA ALA A 122 13.69 10.58 -1.71
C ALA A 122 15.10 10.55 -1.10
N ALA A 123 15.23 10.43 0.22
CA ALA A 123 16.50 10.26 0.89
C ALA A 123 17.12 8.88 0.62
N LEU A 124 16.35 7.80 0.74
CA LEU A 124 16.80 6.43 0.45
C LEU A 124 17.31 6.27 -1.00
N ASN A 125 16.66 6.92 -1.97
CA ASN A 125 17.12 6.92 -3.35
C ASN A 125 18.44 7.69 -3.59
N LYS A 126 18.99 8.36 -2.57
CA LYS A 126 20.33 9.00 -2.60
C LYS A 126 21.42 8.15 -1.97
N ILE A 127 21.11 6.95 -1.45
CA ILE A 127 22.12 6.02 -0.92
C ILE A 127 23.17 5.72 -1.99
N PHE A 128 22.74 5.61 -3.24
CA PHE A 128 23.59 5.40 -4.41
C PHE A 128 23.46 6.58 -5.38
N SER A 129 24.46 6.77 -6.25
CA SER A 129 24.59 7.90 -7.19
C SER A 129 23.52 7.96 -8.29
N GLY A 130 22.41 7.25 -8.14
CA GLY A 130 21.27 7.26 -9.05
C GLY A 130 20.80 5.86 -9.46
N PRO A 131 19.78 5.80 -10.34
CA PRO A 131 19.31 4.54 -10.91
C PRO A 131 20.41 3.85 -11.71
N SER A 132 20.31 2.54 -11.82
CA SER A 132 21.23 1.65 -12.54
C SER A 132 22.59 1.44 -11.87
N THR A 133 22.64 1.51 -10.54
CA THR A 133 23.84 1.10 -9.78
C THR A 133 23.93 -0.43 -9.79
N THR A 134 25.07 -0.97 -10.22
CA THR A 134 25.29 -2.42 -10.31
C THR A 134 26.05 -2.94 -9.10
N PHE A 135 25.57 -4.05 -8.54
CA PHE A 135 26.20 -4.80 -7.45
C PHE A 135 26.51 -6.21 -7.91
N ALA A 136 27.55 -6.83 -7.36
CA ALA A 136 27.94 -8.20 -7.73
C ALA A 136 26.82 -9.24 -7.51
N SER A 137 25.93 -9.01 -6.55
CA SER A 137 24.78 -9.87 -6.26
C SER A 137 23.70 -9.09 -5.49
N LEU A 138 22.52 -9.69 -5.34
CA LEU A 138 21.47 -9.16 -4.46
C LEU A 138 21.96 -9.04 -3.00
N GLN A 139 22.76 -10.00 -2.53
CA GLN A 139 23.35 -9.95 -1.19
C GLN A 139 24.36 -8.81 -1.04
N ALA A 140 25.16 -8.53 -2.06
CA ALA A 140 26.07 -7.38 -2.04
C ALA A 140 25.30 -6.06 -1.99
N PHE A 141 24.17 -5.98 -2.70
CA PHE A 141 23.26 -4.85 -2.63
C PHE A 141 22.66 -4.67 -1.23
N THR A 142 22.08 -5.71 -0.63
CA THR A 142 21.45 -5.60 0.70
C THR A 142 22.48 -5.20 1.76
N THR A 143 23.67 -5.80 1.75
CA THR A 143 24.79 -5.41 2.63
C THR A 143 25.17 -3.93 2.45
N ALA A 144 25.27 -3.45 1.21
CA ALA A 144 25.60 -2.04 0.94
C ALA A 144 24.51 -1.07 1.41
N VAL A 145 23.24 -1.43 1.25
CA VAL A 145 22.10 -0.66 1.76
C VAL A 145 22.15 -0.59 3.29
N GLN A 146 22.29 -1.73 3.96
CA GLN A 146 22.32 -1.83 5.43
C GLN A 146 23.49 -1.05 6.05
N ALA A 147 24.63 -1.00 5.37
CA ALA A 147 25.80 -0.25 5.83
C ALA A 147 25.59 1.27 5.80
N SER A 148 24.66 1.78 4.97
CA SER A 148 24.43 3.21 4.77
C SER A 148 23.80 3.89 5.98
N ASP A 149 24.34 5.03 6.39
CA ASP A 149 23.72 5.86 7.44
C ASP A 149 22.40 6.48 6.98
N ILE A 150 22.26 6.78 5.69
CA ILE A 150 20.98 7.23 5.12
C ILE A 150 19.90 6.17 5.31
N PHE A 151 20.25 4.89 5.11
CA PHE A 151 19.33 3.77 5.39
C PHE A 151 18.99 3.71 6.87
N LYS A 152 19.98 3.62 7.76
CA LYS A 152 19.76 3.52 9.21
C LYS A 152 18.84 4.63 9.74
N THR A 153 19.08 5.88 9.31
CA THR A 153 18.25 7.02 9.72
C THR A 153 16.84 6.97 9.14
N ASN A 154 16.68 6.75 7.83
CA ASN A 154 15.37 6.90 7.19
C ASN A 154 14.50 5.65 7.34
N ALA A 155 15.08 4.47 7.16
CA ALA A 155 14.38 3.20 7.26
C ALA A 155 14.13 2.80 8.72
N GLY A 156 15.07 3.08 9.62
CA GLY A 156 14.88 2.89 11.06
C GLY A 156 13.81 3.80 11.64
N GLU A 157 13.77 5.07 11.21
CA GLU A 157 12.71 5.99 11.66
C GLU A 157 11.35 5.62 11.08
N MET A 158 11.28 5.17 9.81
CA MET A 158 10.02 4.64 9.28
C MET A 158 9.56 3.41 10.08
N PHE A 159 10.46 2.50 10.44
CA PHE A 159 10.12 1.35 11.29
C PHE A 159 9.57 1.79 12.65
N ARG A 160 10.19 2.80 13.28
CA ARG A 160 9.71 3.38 14.54
C ARG A 160 8.31 3.98 14.39
N LEU A 161 8.05 4.73 13.32
CA LEU A 161 6.73 5.29 13.03
C LEU A 161 5.70 4.16 12.83
N SER A 162 6.02 3.13 12.05
CA SER A 162 5.13 1.99 11.80
C SER A 162 4.79 1.14 13.04
N THR A 163 5.47 1.38 14.16
CA THR A 163 5.27 0.72 15.46
C THR A 163 4.97 1.70 16.60
N THR A 164 4.72 2.98 16.27
CA THR A 164 4.27 4.00 17.21
C THR A 164 2.83 4.39 16.88
N ALA A 165 1.90 4.08 17.78
CA ALA A 165 0.48 4.36 17.60
C ALA A 165 0.20 5.80 17.12
N GLN A 166 -0.69 5.94 16.15
CA GLN A 166 -1.15 7.22 15.57
C GLN A 166 -0.06 8.07 14.91
N SER A 167 1.13 7.52 14.65
CA SER A 167 2.25 8.32 14.13
C SER A 167 2.19 8.57 12.62
N LEU A 168 1.42 7.77 11.88
CA LEU A 168 1.23 7.90 10.44
C LEU A 168 -0.25 8.06 10.08
N ALA A 169 -0.50 8.87 9.05
CA ALA A 169 -1.83 9.07 8.50
C ALA A 169 -1.81 9.17 6.98
N PHE A 170 -2.89 8.74 6.34
CA PHE A 170 -3.21 9.03 4.95
C PHE A 170 -4.01 10.34 4.87
N VAL A 171 -3.60 11.28 4.02
CA VAL A 171 -4.33 12.54 3.80
C VAL A 171 -5.14 12.46 2.51
N THR A 172 -6.46 12.49 2.65
CA THR A 172 -7.37 12.47 1.49
C THR A 172 -7.33 13.78 0.69
N ALA A 173 -7.85 13.76 -0.54
CA ALA A 173 -8.04 14.93 -1.39
C ALA A 173 -8.88 16.01 -0.70
N GLY A 174 -9.89 15.59 0.08
CA GLY A 174 -10.70 16.44 0.95
C GLY A 174 -9.99 16.91 2.24
N LYS A 175 -8.68 16.63 2.38
CA LYS A 175 -7.83 17.02 3.51
C LYS A 175 -8.17 16.38 4.85
N GLN A 176 -9.01 15.34 4.85
CA GLN A 176 -9.23 14.51 6.04
C GLN A 176 -8.03 13.59 6.24
N LYS A 177 -7.65 13.38 7.51
CA LYS A 177 -6.62 12.43 7.90
C LYS A 177 -7.25 11.11 8.32
N LEU A 178 -6.81 10.04 7.71
CA LEU A 178 -7.07 8.68 8.13
C LEU A 178 -5.84 8.15 8.88
N SER A 179 -5.95 7.97 10.19
CA SER A 179 -4.88 7.32 10.98
C SER A 179 -4.64 5.90 10.49
N LEU A 180 -3.38 5.51 10.36
CA LEU A 180 -2.98 4.17 9.94
C LEU A 180 -2.63 3.29 11.14
N GLU A 181 -2.80 1.99 10.98
CA GLU A 181 -2.44 0.99 11.98
C GLU A 181 -0.92 1.01 12.20
N THR A 182 -0.54 1.56 13.34
CA THR A 182 0.84 1.78 13.77
C THR A 182 1.03 1.41 15.24
N SER A 183 0.00 0.83 15.87
CA SER A 183 0.01 0.44 17.28
C SER A 183 0.55 -0.96 17.51
N LEU A 184 0.66 -1.77 16.46
CA LEU A 184 1.19 -3.14 16.52
C LEU A 184 2.69 -3.13 16.83
N SER A 185 3.06 -3.77 17.94
CA SER A 185 4.44 -3.98 18.37
C SER A 185 4.59 -5.42 18.89
N PRO A 186 5.38 -6.29 18.23
CA PRO A 186 6.28 -5.99 17.11
C PRO A 186 5.53 -5.62 15.82
N TYR A 187 6.25 -5.00 14.87
CA TYR A 187 5.75 -4.71 13.52
C TYR A 187 5.16 -5.96 12.87
N GLN A 188 3.99 -5.81 12.25
CA GLN A 188 3.29 -6.90 11.57
C GLN A 188 3.29 -6.63 10.05
N PRO A 189 4.14 -7.32 9.27
CA PRO A 189 4.18 -7.18 7.81
C PRO A 189 2.79 -7.35 7.20
N GLY A 190 2.46 -6.56 6.18
CA GLY A 190 1.13 -6.56 5.56
C GLY A 190 0.01 -5.93 6.41
N SER A 191 0.18 -5.75 7.71
CA SER A 191 -0.80 -5.09 8.58
C SER A 191 -0.42 -3.64 8.88
N SER A 192 0.71 -3.43 9.55
CA SER A 192 1.22 -2.12 9.93
C SER A 192 1.36 -1.19 8.71
N VAL A 193 0.89 0.05 8.80
CA VAL A 193 0.87 1.09 7.73
C VAL A 193 -0.09 0.82 6.55
N SER A 194 -0.46 -0.44 6.30
CA SER A 194 -1.37 -0.83 5.21
C SER A 194 -2.82 -0.98 5.65
N HIS A 195 -3.13 -0.80 6.93
CA HIS A 195 -4.48 -0.77 7.49
C HIS A 195 -4.80 0.57 8.14
N ALA A 196 -6.09 0.85 8.36
CA ALA A 196 -6.53 1.94 9.21
C ALA A 196 -6.34 1.58 10.70
N ASP A 197 -6.02 2.57 11.53
CA ASP A 197 -5.85 2.40 12.98
C ASP A 197 -7.15 1.88 13.62
N LEU A 198 -7.14 0.65 14.13
CA LEU A 198 -8.38 -0.01 14.56
C LEU A 198 -9.01 0.62 15.81
N LYS A 199 -8.26 1.43 16.56
CA LYS A 199 -8.72 2.08 17.80
C LYS A 199 -9.45 3.39 17.52
N THR A 200 -8.99 4.15 16.53
CA THR A 200 -9.55 5.47 16.19
C THR A 200 -10.39 5.47 14.93
N PHE A 201 -10.28 4.44 14.10
CA PHE A 201 -11.11 4.30 12.93
C PHE A 201 -12.49 3.76 13.32
N SER A 202 -13.43 4.69 13.49
CA SER A 202 -14.84 4.38 13.79
C SER A 202 -15.60 3.81 12.60
N ASP A 203 -15.02 3.86 11.41
CA ASP A 203 -15.59 3.25 10.22
C ASP A 203 -15.25 1.76 10.22
N THR A 204 -16.10 0.99 10.90
CA THR A 204 -15.97 -0.46 11.11
C THR A 204 -15.99 -1.28 9.82
N ARG A 205 -16.07 -0.66 8.64
CA ARG A 205 -16.26 -1.34 7.35
C ARG A 205 -14.96 -1.67 6.61
N PHE A 206 -13.82 -1.14 7.02
CA PHE A 206 -12.54 -1.70 6.52
C PHE A 206 -12.01 -2.81 7.45
N ARG A 207 -12.64 -2.96 8.62
CA ARG A 207 -12.31 -3.96 9.62
C ARG A 207 -13.28 -5.14 9.50
N VAL A 208 -12.79 -6.30 9.06
CA VAL A 208 -13.60 -7.52 9.05
C VAL A 208 -13.56 -8.16 10.43
N ASP A 209 -14.55 -7.85 11.27
CA ASP A 209 -14.63 -8.42 12.62
C ASP A 209 -15.32 -9.80 12.61
N PRO A 210 -14.76 -10.80 13.32
CA PRO A 210 -15.45 -12.05 13.56
C PRO A 210 -16.84 -11.83 14.19
N GLY A 211 -17.85 -12.51 13.67
CA GLY A 211 -19.23 -12.38 14.14
C GLY A 211 -19.98 -11.13 13.66
N VAL A 212 -19.38 -10.28 12.81
CA VAL A 212 -20.04 -9.11 12.24
C VAL A 212 -20.22 -9.29 10.74
N SER A 213 -21.48 -9.35 10.27
CA SER A 213 -21.74 -9.49 8.83
C SER A 213 -21.50 -8.16 8.11
N LEU A 214 -21.25 -8.21 6.80
CA LEU A 214 -21.21 -7.00 5.98
C LEU A 214 -22.53 -6.22 6.08
N ALA A 215 -23.67 -6.94 6.13
CA ALA A 215 -24.99 -6.32 6.28
C ALA A 215 -25.10 -5.55 7.61
N ASP A 216 -24.63 -6.13 8.72
CA ASP A 216 -24.61 -5.46 10.03
C ASP A 216 -23.70 -4.23 10.01
N ALA A 217 -22.52 -4.35 9.39
CA ALA A 217 -21.57 -3.25 9.25
C ALA A 217 -22.15 -2.10 8.41
N VAL A 218 -22.90 -2.41 7.35
CA VAL A 218 -23.61 -1.43 6.51
C VAL A 218 -24.75 -0.76 7.28
N GLN A 219 -25.56 -1.52 8.02
CA GLN A 219 -26.69 -0.95 8.77
C GLN A 219 -26.25 0.02 9.87
N LYS A 220 -25.08 -0.23 10.47
CA LYS A 220 -24.53 0.59 11.56
C LYS A 220 -23.87 1.89 11.10
N GLY A 221 -23.71 2.11 9.79
CA GLY A 221 -23.00 3.28 9.28
C GLY A 221 -23.63 3.91 8.04
N GLU A 222 -23.17 5.10 7.68
CA GLU A 222 -23.65 5.83 6.49
C GLU A 222 -22.79 5.51 5.25
N GLY A 223 -23.39 5.56 4.05
CA GLY A 223 -22.62 5.52 2.79
C GLY A 223 -22.32 4.13 2.20
N GLY A 224 -23.02 3.08 2.63
CA GLY A 224 -22.87 1.73 2.07
C GLY A 224 -21.64 0.96 2.58
N PRO A 225 -21.21 -0.11 1.89
CA PRO A 225 -20.23 -1.06 2.40
C PRO A 225 -18.79 -0.55 2.46
N LEU A 226 -18.47 0.59 1.83
CA LEU A 226 -17.14 1.19 1.90
C LEU A 226 -17.08 2.37 2.88
N GLY A 227 -18.18 3.09 3.06
CA GLY A 227 -18.19 4.30 3.85
C GLY A 227 -17.53 5.52 3.18
N PRO A 228 -17.79 6.74 3.69
CA PRO A 228 -17.30 7.97 3.08
C PRO A 228 -15.77 8.11 3.18
N THR A 229 -15.14 7.62 4.24
CA THR A 229 -13.69 7.77 4.42
C THR A 229 -12.90 6.95 3.41
N LEU A 230 -13.28 5.69 3.21
CA LEU A 230 -12.61 4.82 2.25
C LEU A 230 -12.89 5.26 0.81
N LEU A 231 -14.11 5.72 0.51
CA LEU A 231 -14.41 6.39 -0.77
C LEU A 231 -13.49 7.59 -0.98
N GLY A 232 -13.30 8.43 0.04
CA GLY A 232 -12.36 9.55 -0.03
C GLY A 232 -10.92 9.12 -0.30
N VAL A 233 -10.47 7.96 0.21
CA VAL A 233 -9.16 7.39 -0.13
C VAL A 233 -9.11 6.98 -1.60
N LEU A 234 -10.09 6.24 -2.10
CA LEU A 234 -10.15 5.82 -3.51
C LEU A 234 -10.20 7.03 -4.46
N GLU A 235 -10.98 8.05 -4.13
CA GLU A 235 -11.03 9.32 -4.87
C GLU A 235 -9.67 10.02 -4.87
N SER A 236 -8.94 9.97 -3.75
CA SER A 236 -7.59 10.53 -3.64
C SER A 236 -6.60 9.81 -4.54
N LEU A 237 -6.70 8.47 -4.62
CA LEU A 237 -5.90 7.66 -5.53
C LEU A 237 -6.22 7.99 -7.00
N GLY A 238 -7.47 8.35 -7.30
CA GLY A 238 -7.92 8.76 -8.62
C GLY A 238 -9.08 7.95 -9.19
N TYR A 239 -9.76 7.12 -8.38
CA TYR A 239 -10.96 6.41 -8.81
C TYR A 239 -12.15 7.36 -8.88
N ALA A 240 -12.94 7.23 -9.95
CA ALA A 240 -14.18 7.95 -10.07
C ALA A 240 -15.24 7.36 -9.14
N THR A 241 -15.99 8.22 -8.45
CA THR A 241 -17.14 7.83 -7.62
C THR A 241 -18.38 8.60 -8.07
N LYS A 242 -19.54 8.25 -7.51
CA LYS A 242 -20.78 9.00 -7.76
C LYS A 242 -20.67 10.46 -7.33
N ALA A 243 -19.97 10.73 -6.23
CA ALA A 243 -19.78 12.08 -5.68
C ALA A 243 -18.66 12.85 -6.39
N ASN A 244 -17.67 12.13 -6.93
CA ASN A 244 -16.52 12.67 -7.65
C ASN A 244 -16.30 11.90 -8.97
N PRO A 245 -17.12 12.14 -10.01
CA PRO A 245 -17.06 11.36 -11.25
C PRO A 245 -15.82 11.67 -12.10
N ASN A 246 -15.14 12.79 -11.83
CA ASN A 246 -13.97 13.26 -12.58
C ASN A 246 -12.82 13.58 -11.63
N PRO A 247 -12.23 12.57 -10.95
CA PRO A 247 -11.16 12.79 -10.01
C PRO A 247 -9.93 13.40 -10.71
N ILE A 248 -9.37 14.46 -10.14
CA ILE A 248 -8.19 15.11 -10.69
C ILE A 248 -6.97 14.23 -10.43
N PHE A 249 -6.59 13.42 -11.41
CA PHE A 249 -5.36 12.66 -11.37
C PHE A 249 -4.20 13.45 -11.97
N ARG A 250 -3.26 13.91 -11.13
CA ARG A 250 -2.02 14.54 -11.60
C ARG A 250 -0.85 13.58 -11.48
N VAL A 251 -0.48 12.94 -12.58
CA VAL A 251 0.89 12.40 -12.75
C VAL A 251 1.81 13.61 -12.89
N ARG A 252 2.64 13.90 -11.88
CA ARG A 252 3.74 14.85 -12.10
C ARG A 252 4.75 14.15 -13.01
N SER A 253 4.85 14.59 -14.26
CA SER A 253 5.98 14.26 -15.12
C SER A 253 7.24 14.85 -14.49
N SER A 254 8.14 14.03 -13.96
CA SER A 254 9.52 14.47 -13.76
C SER A 254 10.23 14.42 -15.11
N ALA A 255 9.85 15.30 -16.03
CA ALA A 255 10.65 15.59 -17.20
C ALA A 255 11.74 16.55 -16.76
N ASN A 256 12.99 16.07 -16.66
CA ASN A 256 14.13 16.97 -16.68
C ASN A 256 14.11 17.66 -18.06
N PRO A 257 14.07 19.01 -18.14
CA PRO A 257 14.03 19.72 -19.43
C PRO A 257 15.30 19.51 -20.29
N THR A 258 16.32 18.84 -19.75
CA THR A 258 17.63 18.65 -20.38
C THR A 258 17.97 17.19 -20.69
N ALA A 259 17.06 16.24 -20.49
CA ALA A 259 17.30 14.86 -20.91
C ALA A 259 17.08 14.73 -22.43
N ALA A 260 18.12 14.27 -23.14
CA ALA A 260 18.12 13.95 -24.56
C ALA A 260 16.84 13.20 -25.02
N PRO A 261 16.41 13.40 -26.27
CA PRO A 261 15.17 12.82 -26.79
C PRO A 261 15.26 11.29 -26.76
N GLY A 262 14.68 10.67 -25.75
CA GLY A 262 14.76 9.22 -25.56
C GLY A 262 14.27 8.70 -24.20
N ARG A 263 14.25 9.52 -23.14
CA ARG A 263 13.77 9.07 -21.83
C ARG A 263 12.25 9.18 -21.71
N ARG A 264 11.55 8.18 -22.25
CA ARG A 264 10.09 8.04 -22.22
C ARG A 264 9.64 7.50 -20.85
N LEU A 265 8.60 8.09 -20.27
CA LEU A 265 7.98 7.59 -19.03
C LEU A 265 7.16 6.34 -19.33
N THR A 266 7.42 5.27 -18.58
CA THR A 266 6.54 4.09 -18.51
C THR A 266 5.96 4.04 -17.11
N LEU A 267 4.63 4.18 -16.95
CA LEU A 267 3.98 3.81 -15.69
C LEU A 267 4.08 2.29 -15.56
N ALA A 268 4.69 1.81 -14.48
CA ALA A 268 4.64 0.40 -14.13
C ALA A 268 3.26 0.09 -13.53
N ALA A 269 2.44 -0.66 -14.27
CA ALA A 269 1.22 -1.24 -13.75
C ALA A 269 1.62 -2.51 -13.00
N LEU A 270 1.38 -2.55 -11.70
CA LEU A 270 1.57 -3.77 -10.92
C LEU A 270 0.22 -4.45 -10.69
N VAL A 271 0.25 -5.76 -10.83
CA VAL A 271 -0.77 -6.64 -10.31
C VAL A 271 -0.45 -6.85 -8.83
N PHE A 272 -1.34 -6.44 -7.94
CA PHE A 272 -1.22 -6.76 -6.52
C PHE A 272 -1.68 -8.20 -6.30
N VAL A 273 -0.83 -8.99 -5.64
CA VAL A 273 -1.18 -10.31 -5.09
C VAL A 273 -1.40 -10.11 -3.60
N ILE A 274 -2.60 -10.40 -3.12
CA ILE A 274 -2.97 -10.20 -1.72
C ILE A 274 -3.34 -11.55 -1.10
N LEU A 275 -2.83 -11.80 0.10
CA LEU A 275 -2.99 -13.05 0.83
C LEU A 275 -3.95 -12.85 2.01
N ALA A 276 -5.19 -13.30 1.86
CA ALA A 276 -6.20 -13.30 2.91
C ALA A 276 -6.17 -14.63 3.69
N GLY A 277 -6.11 -14.54 5.02
CA GLY A 277 -6.23 -15.70 5.91
C GLY A 277 -4.98 -16.07 6.72
N SER A 278 -3.88 -15.33 6.61
CA SER A 278 -2.74 -15.38 7.56
C SER A 278 -2.71 -14.20 8.53
N PHE A 279 -3.38 -13.10 8.19
CA PHE A 279 -3.39 -11.84 8.97
C PHE A 279 -4.72 -11.54 9.68
N LEU A 280 -5.73 -12.41 9.51
CA LEU A 280 -6.98 -12.33 10.25
C LEU A 280 -6.76 -12.89 11.66
N PHE A 281 -6.23 -12.02 12.53
CA PHE A 281 -6.27 -12.10 13.99
C PHE A 281 -5.51 -13.27 14.64
N SER A 282 -4.29 -12.99 15.12
CA SER A 282 -3.90 -13.50 16.44
C SER A 282 -4.40 -12.50 17.50
N PRO A 283 -5.07 -12.97 18.57
CA PRO A 283 -5.50 -12.12 19.68
C PRO A 283 -4.34 -11.40 20.36
#